data_AF-A0A496ZRQ7-F1
#
_entry.id   AF-A0A496ZRQ7-F1
#
_cell.length_a   1.000
_cell.length_b   1.000
_cell.length_c   1.000
_cell.angle_alpha   90.00
_cell.angle_beta   90.00
_cell.angle_gamma   90.00
#
_symmetry.space_group_name_H-M   'P 1'
#
loop_
_entity.id
_entity.type
_entity.pdbx_description
1 polymer ?
#
loop_
_entity_poly.entity_id
_entity_poly.type
_entity_poly.pdbx_seq_one_letter_code
_entity_poly.pdbx_strand_id
1 'polypeptide(L)'
;MKQQMRYEQVVRENPQIEIISINNSVNITKSDGLKTAFDIVLESNTDLQEFKLSEYIIKEYDEENNYLKVEILPFKLKNEFFLHSYSLKLNCQIPTHSRLKVNNKNGRIRVDSLDLHMELANKNGSIKLIDISGEAIVSNKNGSIKVENSLLNKCIIGDRNGSIVYHFNKDVEQGSFEFTNKNGSITLYIPPSLPYDISGQTRIGSYHINLDQEYKKEDGKIYIHNKDGKVKIRIDNNIGGIKLFSTDKPEGIDVKVISAYWDKTEKIGETIKESMLRLEEDIKNMSERFKDEEWNQIKEQIKDMKENIVNFVHSSKGKVNLKLDKVFDKFGDMFQYMGDKSKKQENIELKKKVLDMLENGKITAEEAERLLRSI
;
A
#
# COMPACT_ATOMS: atom_id res chain seq x y z
N MET A 1 -16.47 -26.83 -12.61
CA MET A 1 -15.50 -27.95 -12.70
C MET A 1 -14.11 -27.50 -12.28
N LYS A 2 -13.29 -28.43 -11.81
CA LYS A 2 -11.94 -28.17 -11.31
C LYS A 2 -10.98 -29.21 -11.89
N GLN A 3 -9.90 -28.75 -12.50
CA GLN A 3 -8.72 -29.56 -12.81
C GLN A 3 -7.56 -29.07 -11.96
N GLN A 4 -6.76 -29.99 -11.45
CA GLN A 4 -5.58 -29.66 -10.65
C GLN A 4 -4.43 -30.55 -11.08
N MET A 5 -3.26 -29.96 -11.21
CA MET A 5 -2.00 -30.64 -11.46
C MET A 5 -0.97 -30.19 -10.46
N ARG A 6 -0.14 -31.14 -10.01
CA ARG A 6 0.99 -30.88 -9.12
C ARG A 6 2.25 -31.42 -9.78
N TYR A 7 3.25 -30.57 -9.89
CA TYR A 7 4.59 -30.95 -10.32
C TYR A 7 5.56 -30.76 -9.17
N GLU A 8 6.45 -31.70 -8.99
CA GLU A 8 7.54 -31.60 -8.03
C GLU A 8 8.86 -31.78 -8.76
N GLN A 9 9.86 -30.99 -8.38
CA GLN A 9 11.20 -31.08 -8.92
C GLN A 9 12.20 -30.85 -7.78
N VAL A 10 13.10 -31.80 -7.59
CA VAL A 10 14.26 -31.59 -6.71
C VAL A 10 15.29 -30.81 -7.53
N VAL A 11 15.77 -29.71 -6.96
CA VAL A 11 16.78 -28.83 -7.56
C VAL A 11 18.05 -28.84 -6.71
N ARG A 12 19.15 -28.26 -7.21
CA ARG A 12 20.35 -28.05 -6.38
C ARG A 12 20.23 -26.75 -5.60
N GLU A 13 21.12 -26.54 -4.63
CA GLU A 13 21.19 -25.27 -3.88
C GLU A 13 21.29 -24.06 -4.81
N ASN A 14 20.63 -22.96 -4.42
CA ASN A 14 20.59 -21.70 -5.16
C ASN A 14 20.11 -21.82 -6.63
N PRO A 15 18.93 -22.43 -6.88
CA PRO A 15 18.42 -22.63 -8.23
C PRO A 15 18.00 -21.32 -8.89
N GLN A 16 18.11 -21.26 -10.21
CA GLN A 16 17.47 -20.23 -11.01
C GLN A 16 16.08 -20.71 -11.43
N ILE A 17 15.04 -19.95 -11.11
CA ILE A 17 13.65 -20.33 -11.36
C ILE A 17 12.99 -19.24 -12.20
N GLU A 18 12.54 -19.61 -13.40
CA GLU A 18 11.79 -18.72 -14.29
C GLU A 18 10.33 -19.20 -14.44
N ILE A 19 9.39 -18.32 -14.13
CA ILE A 19 7.95 -18.56 -14.26
C ILE A 19 7.41 -17.63 -15.33
N ILE A 20 6.85 -18.20 -16.39
CA ILE A 20 6.19 -17.47 -17.47
C ILE A 20 4.70 -17.79 -17.46
N SER A 21 3.88 -16.76 -17.38
CA SER A 21 2.45 -16.88 -17.13
C SER A 21 1.68 -15.79 -17.86
N ILE A 22 0.43 -16.10 -18.25
CA ILE A 22 -0.38 -15.18 -19.05
C ILE A 22 -1.70 -14.82 -18.39
N ASN A 23 -2.47 -15.79 -17.89
CA ASN A 23 -3.84 -15.57 -17.40
C ASN A 23 -4.05 -16.20 -16.03
N ASN A 24 -3.09 -16.05 -15.12
CA ASN A 24 -3.20 -16.66 -13.80
C ASN A 24 -2.66 -15.77 -12.69
N SER A 25 -3.26 -15.96 -11.52
CA SER A 25 -2.63 -15.50 -10.29
C SER A 25 -1.45 -16.42 -9.99
N VAL A 26 -0.31 -15.84 -9.63
CA VAL A 26 0.92 -16.54 -9.25
C VAL A 26 1.15 -16.28 -7.77
N ASN A 27 1.07 -17.32 -6.94
CA ASN A 27 1.40 -17.26 -5.52
C ASN A 27 2.69 -18.04 -5.30
N ILE A 28 3.70 -17.42 -4.71
CA ILE A 28 5.01 -18.02 -4.49
C ILE A 28 5.32 -17.96 -3.01
N THR A 29 5.69 -19.09 -2.45
CA THR A 29 5.97 -19.29 -1.03
C THR A 29 7.25 -20.11 -0.89
N LYS A 30 7.84 -20.11 0.31
CA LYS A 30 8.97 -20.99 0.63
C LYS A 30 8.60 -22.46 0.57
N SER A 31 9.54 -23.30 0.14
CA SER A 31 9.50 -24.74 0.32
C SER A 31 10.44 -25.17 1.44
N ASP A 32 10.19 -26.37 1.96
CA ASP A 32 11.10 -27.03 2.90
C ASP A 32 12.23 -27.71 2.11
N GLY A 33 13.43 -27.13 2.18
CA GLY A 33 14.64 -27.67 1.57
C GLY A 33 14.75 -27.44 0.05
N LEU A 34 15.29 -28.42 -0.67
CA LEU A 34 15.63 -28.31 -2.09
C LEU A 34 14.51 -28.77 -3.04
N LYS A 35 13.30 -28.95 -2.51
CA LYS A 35 12.15 -29.37 -3.31
C LYS A 35 11.42 -28.15 -3.83
N THR A 36 11.17 -28.10 -5.13
CA THR A 36 10.23 -27.15 -5.72
C THR A 36 8.90 -27.87 -6.00
N ALA A 37 7.78 -27.20 -5.77
CA ALA A 37 6.45 -27.72 -6.08
C ALA A 37 5.62 -26.65 -6.79
N PHE A 38 4.91 -27.07 -7.84
CA PHE A 38 4.03 -26.21 -8.64
C PHE A 38 2.65 -26.84 -8.70
N ASP A 39 1.71 -26.25 -7.97
CA ASP A 39 0.30 -26.61 -7.96
C ASP A 39 -0.46 -25.67 -8.91
N ILE A 40 -0.93 -26.20 -10.04
CA ILE A 40 -1.69 -25.47 -11.04
C ILE A 40 -3.15 -25.90 -10.93
N VAL A 41 -4.01 -24.94 -10.59
CA VAL A 41 -5.44 -25.15 -10.35
C VAL A 41 -6.23 -24.35 -11.38
N LEU A 42 -7.00 -25.06 -12.20
CA LEU A 42 -7.96 -24.51 -13.15
C LEU A 42 -9.38 -24.75 -12.62
N GLU A 43 -10.10 -23.66 -12.37
CA GLU A 43 -11.51 -23.65 -11.99
C GLU A 43 -12.31 -23.04 -13.14
N SER A 44 -13.39 -23.68 -13.58
CA SER A 44 -14.25 -23.15 -14.65
C SER A 44 -15.72 -23.41 -14.37
N ASN A 45 -16.56 -22.44 -14.74
CA ASN A 45 -18.03 -22.57 -14.72
C ASN A 45 -18.56 -23.24 -16.00
N THR A 46 -17.71 -23.46 -17.01
CA THR A 46 -18.08 -24.12 -18.26
C THR A 46 -17.56 -25.55 -18.32
N ASP A 47 -18.12 -26.32 -19.26
CA ASP A 47 -17.62 -27.64 -19.56
C ASP A 47 -16.15 -27.58 -20.04
N LEU A 48 -15.31 -28.49 -19.55
CA LEU A 48 -13.87 -28.64 -19.79
C LEU A 48 -13.54 -30.05 -20.30
N GLN A 49 -14.53 -30.86 -20.72
CA GLN A 49 -14.35 -32.27 -21.09
C GLN A 49 -13.23 -32.52 -22.12
N GLU A 50 -13.00 -31.60 -23.06
CA GLU A 50 -11.92 -31.70 -24.05
C GLU A 50 -10.63 -30.96 -23.64
N PHE A 51 -10.66 -30.19 -22.55
CA PHE A 51 -9.54 -29.38 -22.12
C PHE A 51 -8.60 -30.19 -21.23
N LYS A 52 -7.33 -30.33 -21.64
CA LYS A 52 -6.28 -30.98 -20.85
C LYS A 52 -5.25 -29.96 -20.39
N LEU A 53 -5.29 -29.60 -19.11
CA LEU A 53 -4.36 -28.64 -18.52
C LEU A 53 -2.88 -28.97 -18.77
N SER A 54 -2.52 -30.26 -18.81
CA SER A 54 -1.16 -30.73 -19.05
C SER A 54 -0.56 -30.31 -20.39
N GLU A 55 -1.39 -30.08 -21.42
CA GLU A 55 -0.93 -29.70 -22.77
C GLU A 55 -0.48 -28.24 -22.85
N TYR A 56 -0.74 -27.44 -21.82
CA TYR A 56 -0.43 -26.02 -21.76
C TYR A 56 0.66 -25.68 -20.76
N ILE A 57 1.33 -26.70 -20.20
CA ILE A 57 2.35 -26.51 -19.17
C ILE A 57 3.66 -27.06 -19.71
N ILE A 58 4.62 -26.17 -19.93
CA ILE A 58 6.01 -26.54 -20.25
C ILE A 58 6.80 -26.49 -18.95
N LYS A 59 7.50 -27.59 -18.65
CA LYS A 59 8.43 -27.70 -17.53
C LYS A 59 9.78 -28.19 -18.04
N GLU A 60 10.81 -27.39 -17.86
CA GLU A 60 12.19 -27.70 -18.27
C GLU A 60 13.11 -27.52 -17.08
N TYR A 61 13.91 -28.53 -16.76
CA TYR A 61 14.95 -28.43 -15.73
C TYR A 61 16.29 -28.79 -16.36
N ASP A 62 17.19 -27.82 -16.34
CA ASP A 62 18.57 -27.96 -16.76
C ASP A 62 19.44 -28.16 -15.50
N GLU A 63 19.91 -29.38 -15.30
CA GLU A 63 20.75 -29.77 -14.17
C GLU A 63 22.16 -29.16 -14.20
N GLU A 64 22.71 -28.91 -15.39
CA GLU A 64 24.05 -28.35 -15.55
C GLU A 64 24.06 -26.89 -15.10
N ASN A 65 23.03 -26.15 -15.48
CA ASN A 65 22.87 -24.73 -15.14
C ASN A 65 22.02 -24.47 -13.87
N ASN A 66 21.50 -25.52 -13.23
CA ASN A 66 20.56 -25.44 -12.11
C ASN A 66 19.39 -24.48 -12.39
N TYR A 67 18.82 -24.59 -13.58
CA TYR A 67 17.80 -23.68 -14.10
C TYR A 67 16.48 -24.43 -14.33
N LEU A 68 15.42 -23.95 -13.69
CA LEU A 68 14.07 -24.50 -13.76
C LEU A 68 13.12 -23.48 -14.40
N LYS A 69 12.56 -23.84 -15.54
CA LYS A 69 11.56 -23.05 -16.25
C LYS A 69 10.18 -23.70 -16.14
N VAL A 70 9.19 -22.90 -15.75
CA VAL A 70 7.77 -23.27 -15.78
C VAL A 70 7.01 -22.24 -16.59
N GLU A 71 6.45 -22.66 -17.72
CA GLU A 71 5.72 -21.80 -18.65
C GLU A 71 4.29 -22.31 -18.84
N ILE A 72 3.31 -21.44 -18.60
CA ILE A 72 1.90 -21.70 -18.87
C ILE A 72 1.54 -21.03 -20.20
N LEU A 73 1.33 -21.86 -21.22
CA LEU A 73 0.97 -21.44 -22.55
C LEU A 73 -0.44 -20.82 -22.59
N PRO A 74 -0.69 -19.87 -23.50
CA PRO A 74 -2.01 -19.29 -23.65
C PRO A 74 -3.01 -20.34 -24.14
N PHE A 75 -4.15 -20.43 -23.46
CA PHE A 75 -5.26 -21.28 -23.89
C PHE A 75 -5.87 -20.73 -25.18
N LYS A 76 -5.68 -21.44 -26.29
CA LYS A 76 -6.46 -21.24 -27.52
C LYS A 76 -7.76 -22.02 -27.41
N LEU A 77 -8.73 -21.50 -26.66
CA LEU A 77 -10.08 -22.08 -26.65
C LEU A 77 -10.74 -21.78 -28.00
N LYS A 78 -11.35 -22.80 -28.62
CA LYS A 78 -11.99 -22.71 -29.95
C LYS A 78 -13.11 -21.66 -30.03
N ASN A 79 -13.58 -21.12 -28.91
CA ASN A 79 -14.60 -20.08 -28.83
C ASN A 79 -14.13 -18.92 -27.94
N GLU A 80 -14.10 -17.71 -28.51
CA GLU A 80 -13.62 -16.48 -27.83
C GLU A 80 -14.52 -16.04 -26.65
N PHE A 81 -15.75 -16.55 -26.56
CA PHE A 81 -16.69 -16.26 -25.47
C PHE A 81 -16.34 -16.86 -24.10
N PHE A 82 -15.33 -17.75 -24.02
CA PHE A 82 -15.00 -18.49 -22.80
C PHE A 82 -13.97 -17.82 -21.88
N LEU A 83 -13.44 -16.64 -22.24
CA LEU A 83 -12.42 -15.97 -21.44
C LEU A 83 -12.90 -15.48 -20.05
N HIS A 84 -14.22 -15.39 -19.82
CA HIS A 84 -14.80 -14.91 -18.57
C HIS A 84 -15.24 -16.02 -17.61
N SER A 85 -15.13 -17.30 -17.99
CA SER A 85 -15.71 -18.40 -17.23
C SER A 85 -14.71 -19.28 -16.50
N TYR A 86 -13.41 -18.97 -16.56
CA TYR A 86 -12.38 -19.73 -15.84
C TYR A 86 -11.42 -18.86 -15.01
N SER A 87 -10.88 -19.47 -13.96
CA SER A 87 -9.82 -18.94 -13.09
C SER A 87 -8.67 -19.93 -13.08
N LEU A 88 -7.46 -19.44 -13.40
CA LEU A 88 -6.24 -20.23 -13.27
C LEU A 88 -5.39 -19.66 -12.13
N LYS A 89 -4.93 -20.53 -11.25
CA LYS A 89 -4.06 -20.20 -10.12
C LYS A 89 -2.82 -21.10 -10.19
N LEU A 90 -1.65 -20.49 -10.09
CA LEU A 90 -0.38 -21.17 -9.96
C LEU A 90 0.13 -20.90 -8.54
N ASN A 91 0.21 -21.94 -7.73
CA ASN A 91 0.84 -21.87 -6.41
C ASN A 91 2.20 -22.57 -6.51
N CYS A 92 3.27 -21.85 -6.17
CA CYS A 92 4.64 -22.32 -6.21
C CYS A 92 5.21 -22.37 -4.80
N GLN A 93 5.91 -23.44 -4.49
CA GLN A 93 6.80 -23.55 -3.35
C GLN A 93 8.21 -23.68 -3.89
N ILE A 94 9.11 -22.77 -3.50
CA ILE A 94 10.50 -22.74 -3.98
C ILE A 94 11.50 -22.62 -2.83
N PRO A 95 12.73 -23.14 -2.98
CA PRO A 95 13.78 -22.98 -1.98
C PRO A 95 14.06 -21.51 -1.69
N THR A 96 14.33 -21.20 -0.42
CA THR A 96 14.47 -19.80 0.04
C THR A 96 15.55 -19.03 -0.71
N HIS A 97 16.73 -19.60 -0.91
CA HIS A 97 17.88 -18.92 -1.54
C HIS A 97 17.93 -19.04 -3.07
N SER A 98 16.78 -19.04 -3.74
CA SER A 98 16.70 -19.13 -5.20
C SER A 98 17.06 -17.80 -5.89
N ARG A 99 17.21 -17.81 -7.22
CA ARG A 99 17.02 -16.61 -8.05
C ARG A 99 15.70 -16.73 -8.78
N LEU A 100 14.79 -15.79 -8.58
CA LEU A 100 13.44 -15.88 -9.09
C LEU A 100 13.18 -14.85 -10.19
N LYS A 101 12.70 -15.31 -11.34
CA LYS A 101 12.19 -14.45 -12.41
C LYS A 101 10.75 -14.80 -12.72
N VAL A 102 9.85 -13.82 -12.69
CA VAL A 102 8.43 -14.02 -13.01
C VAL A 102 8.00 -13.02 -14.07
N ASN A 103 7.52 -13.53 -15.19
CA ASN A 103 6.91 -12.76 -16.25
C ASN A 103 5.42 -13.12 -16.33
N ASN A 104 4.56 -12.23 -15.85
CA ASN A 104 3.11 -12.40 -15.94
C ASN A 104 2.46 -11.34 -16.84
N LYS A 105 1.41 -11.72 -17.56
CA LYS A 105 0.60 -10.77 -18.35
C LYS A 105 -0.66 -10.35 -17.61
N ASN A 106 -1.39 -11.29 -17.02
CA ASN A 106 -2.66 -11.03 -16.35
C ASN A 106 -2.76 -11.85 -15.07
N GLY A 107 -3.30 -11.22 -14.02
CA GLY A 107 -3.46 -11.82 -12.70
C GLY A 107 -2.50 -11.22 -11.68
N ARG A 108 -2.76 -11.53 -10.43
CA ARG A 108 -1.98 -11.05 -9.29
C ARG A 108 -0.70 -11.87 -9.13
N ILE A 109 0.40 -11.22 -8.80
CA ILE A 109 1.59 -11.89 -8.26
C ILE A 109 1.62 -11.67 -6.75
N ARG A 110 1.78 -12.75 -5.97
CA ARG A 110 2.06 -12.71 -4.54
C ARG A 110 3.34 -13.48 -4.27
N VAL A 111 4.28 -12.88 -3.58
CA VAL A 111 5.49 -13.54 -3.07
C VAL A 111 5.55 -13.36 -1.57
N ASP A 112 5.87 -14.43 -0.84
CA ASP A 112 5.73 -14.48 0.62
C ASP A 112 6.87 -15.29 1.26
N SER A 113 7.52 -14.72 2.28
CA SER A 113 8.46 -15.41 3.18
C SER A 113 9.69 -16.02 2.48
N LEU A 114 10.39 -15.24 1.64
CA LEU A 114 11.55 -15.69 0.86
C LEU A 114 12.77 -14.77 1.06
N ASP A 115 13.97 -15.31 0.92
CA ASP A 115 15.25 -14.58 1.00
C ASP A 115 16.08 -14.84 -0.26
N LEU A 116 15.87 -14.00 -1.27
CA LEU A 116 16.35 -14.23 -2.63
C LEU A 116 16.56 -12.94 -3.43
N HIS A 117 17.19 -13.09 -4.60
CA HIS A 117 17.13 -12.09 -5.67
C HIS A 117 15.91 -12.37 -6.56
N MET A 118 15.02 -11.38 -6.72
CA MET A 118 13.86 -11.50 -7.62
C MET A 118 13.71 -10.41 -8.66
N GLU A 119 13.24 -10.84 -9.82
CA GLU A 119 12.81 -10.01 -10.94
C GLU A 119 11.35 -10.32 -11.29
N LEU A 120 10.46 -9.38 -11.03
CA LEU A 120 9.03 -9.54 -11.27
C LEU A 120 8.56 -8.53 -12.31
N ALA A 121 7.95 -9.04 -13.38
CA ALA A 121 7.30 -8.23 -14.41
C ALA A 121 5.83 -8.64 -14.51
N ASN A 122 4.93 -7.66 -14.35
CA ASN A 122 3.50 -7.86 -14.59
C ASN A 122 2.93 -6.81 -15.54
N LYS A 123 1.91 -7.18 -16.32
CA LYS A 123 1.21 -6.22 -17.18
C LYS A 123 -0.14 -5.79 -16.61
N ASN A 124 -0.95 -6.72 -16.12
CA ASN A 124 -2.30 -6.45 -15.60
C ASN A 124 -2.56 -7.25 -14.32
N GLY A 125 -2.60 -6.56 -13.19
CA GLY A 125 -2.84 -7.15 -11.87
C GLY A 125 -1.90 -6.56 -10.83
N SER A 126 -2.23 -6.78 -9.56
CA SER A 126 -1.39 -6.30 -8.47
C SER A 126 -0.18 -7.20 -8.21
N ILE A 127 0.88 -6.63 -7.67
CA ILE A 127 2.03 -7.36 -7.14
C ILE A 127 2.05 -7.11 -5.63
N LYS A 128 2.10 -8.18 -4.82
CA LYS A 128 2.23 -8.09 -3.37
C LYS A 128 3.44 -8.88 -2.89
N LEU A 129 4.33 -8.22 -2.17
CA LEU A 129 5.52 -8.79 -1.56
C LEU A 129 5.40 -8.69 -0.04
N ILE A 130 5.59 -9.79 0.67
CA ILE A 130 5.48 -9.87 2.13
C ILE A 130 6.65 -10.67 2.67
N ASP A 131 7.29 -10.17 3.74
CA ASP A 131 8.34 -10.89 4.46
C ASP A 131 9.47 -11.34 3.53
N ILE A 132 9.90 -10.44 2.64
CA ILE A 132 10.96 -10.71 1.66
C ILE A 132 12.29 -10.13 2.14
N SER A 133 13.37 -10.90 2.03
CA SER A 133 14.75 -10.45 2.23
C SER A 133 15.55 -10.59 0.92
N GLY A 134 16.66 -9.87 0.82
CA GLY A 134 17.51 -9.86 -0.38
C GLY A 134 17.25 -8.68 -1.31
N GLU A 135 17.21 -8.93 -2.62
CA GLU A 135 17.11 -7.90 -3.67
C GLU A 135 15.84 -8.07 -4.51
N ALA A 136 15.22 -6.95 -4.89
CA ALA A 136 13.99 -6.94 -5.67
C ALA A 136 14.01 -5.94 -6.83
N ILE A 137 13.72 -6.41 -8.03
CA ILE A 137 13.41 -5.58 -9.19
C ILE A 137 11.98 -5.90 -9.61
N VAL A 138 11.09 -4.92 -9.51
CA VAL A 138 9.66 -5.09 -9.74
C VAL A 138 9.19 -4.08 -10.77
N SER A 139 8.58 -4.56 -11.85
CA SER A 139 7.97 -3.73 -12.87
C SER A 139 6.52 -4.13 -13.07
N ASN A 140 5.63 -3.13 -13.11
CA ASN A 140 4.23 -3.33 -13.41
C ASN A 140 3.71 -2.26 -14.37
N LYS A 141 2.63 -2.58 -15.08
CA LYS A 141 1.97 -1.63 -15.99
C LYS A 141 0.60 -1.18 -15.47
N ASN A 142 -0.26 -2.09 -15.07
CA ASN A 142 -1.63 -1.81 -14.66
C ASN A 142 -1.98 -2.62 -13.40
N GLY A 143 -1.95 -1.99 -12.24
CA GLY A 143 -2.28 -2.60 -10.95
C GLY A 143 -1.41 -1.99 -9.85
N SER A 144 -1.73 -2.23 -8.58
CA SER A 144 -0.90 -1.71 -7.48
C SER A 144 0.28 -2.62 -7.16
N ILE A 145 1.39 -2.04 -6.74
CA ILE A 145 2.50 -2.75 -6.12
C ILE A 145 2.46 -2.46 -4.61
N LYS A 146 2.45 -3.50 -3.79
CA LYS A 146 2.51 -3.38 -2.32
C LYS A 146 3.64 -4.23 -1.74
N VAL A 147 4.48 -3.61 -0.91
CA VAL A 147 5.53 -4.30 -0.15
C VAL A 147 5.30 -4.10 1.34
N GLU A 148 5.32 -5.19 2.11
CA GLU A 148 5.05 -5.20 3.55
C GLU A 148 6.11 -6.03 4.28
N ASN A 149 6.63 -5.50 5.40
CA ASN A 149 7.49 -6.21 6.35
C ASN A 149 8.73 -6.89 5.72
N SER A 150 9.29 -6.30 4.66
CA SER A 150 10.44 -6.84 3.94
C SER A 150 11.76 -6.21 4.42
N LEU A 151 12.83 -7.02 4.47
CA LEU A 151 14.21 -6.66 4.80
C LEU A 151 15.08 -6.63 3.53
N LEU A 152 14.65 -5.86 2.54
CA LEU A 152 15.39 -5.69 1.29
C LEU A 152 16.58 -4.75 1.51
N ASN A 153 17.74 -5.04 0.91
CA ASN A 153 18.89 -4.13 0.88
C ASN A 153 19.01 -3.38 -0.45
N LYS A 154 18.34 -3.87 -1.50
CA LYS A 154 18.20 -3.19 -2.78
C LYS A 154 16.83 -3.45 -3.37
N CYS A 155 16.14 -2.38 -3.76
CA CYS A 155 14.79 -2.48 -4.29
C CYS A 155 14.57 -1.45 -5.40
N ILE A 156 14.23 -1.91 -6.60
CA ILE A 156 13.86 -1.06 -7.74
C ILE A 156 12.42 -1.38 -8.11
N ILE A 157 11.50 -0.44 -7.91
CA ILE A 157 10.08 -0.62 -8.17
C ILE A 157 9.60 0.40 -9.19
N GLY A 158 9.05 -0.09 -10.30
CA GLY A 158 8.46 0.72 -11.36
C GLY A 158 7.00 0.37 -11.61
N ASP A 159 6.13 1.37 -11.66
CA ASP A 159 4.75 1.22 -12.16
C ASP A 159 4.42 2.26 -13.24
N ARG A 160 3.46 1.97 -14.12
CA ARG A 160 2.97 2.92 -15.12
C ARG A 160 1.65 3.58 -14.75
N ASN A 161 0.67 2.85 -14.21
CA ASN A 161 -0.71 3.35 -14.08
C ASN A 161 -1.38 3.02 -12.73
N GLY A 162 -0.75 2.24 -11.86
CA GLY A 162 -1.23 1.95 -10.52
C GLY A 162 -0.41 2.65 -9.44
N SER A 163 -0.75 2.40 -8.18
CA SER A 163 -0.04 2.97 -7.04
C SER A 163 1.08 2.05 -6.55
N ILE A 164 2.13 2.66 -6.01
CA ILE A 164 3.18 1.95 -5.27
C ILE A 164 2.99 2.27 -3.79
N VAL A 165 2.89 1.22 -2.96
CA VAL A 165 2.83 1.33 -1.50
C VAL A 165 3.95 0.49 -0.90
N TYR A 166 4.84 1.12 -0.15
CA TYR A 166 5.98 0.43 0.46
C TYR A 166 6.00 0.71 1.96
N HIS A 167 5.96 -0.35 2.77
CA HIS A 167 6.17 -0.28 4.21
C HIS A 167 7.59 -0.72 4.53
N PHE A 168 8.45 0.22 4.91
CA PHE A 168 9.79 -0.10 5.35
C PHE A 168 9.75 -0.85 6.68
N ASN A 169 10.52 -1.91 6.78
CA ASN A 169 10.80 -2.56 8.05
C ASN A 169 11.82 -1.70 8.84
N LYS A 170 11.60 -1.57 10.15
CA LYS A 170 12.46 -0.79 11.06
C LYS A 170 13.88 -1.35 11.20
N ASP A 171 14.06 -2.64 10.89
CA ASP A 171 15.31 -3.37 11.04
C ASP A 171 16.19 -3.31 9.76
N VAL A 172 15.79 -2.52 8.75
CA VAL A 172 16.65 -2.23 7.59
C VAL A 172 17.78 -1.29 8.02
N GLU A 173 19.02 -1.80 8.03
CA GLU A 173 20.18 -1.01 8.48
C GLU A 173 20.80 -0.16 7.37
N GLN A 174 20.76 -0.64 6.12
CA GLN A 174 21.34 0.02 4.95
C GLN A 174 20.68 -0.47 3.66
N GLY A 175 20.71 0.33 2.61
CA GLY A 175 20.27 -0.12 1.29
C GLY A 175 19.99 0.98 0.28
N SER A 176 19.63 0.57 -0.94
CA SER A 176 19.28 1.46 -2.05
C SER A 176 17.89 1.15 -2.61
N PHE A 177 17.02 2.14 -2.58
CA PHE A 177 15.61 2.00 -2.93
C PHE A 177 15.25 3.03 -4.01
N GLU A 178 14.74 2.55 -5.14
CA GLU A 178 14.31 3.39 -6.25
C GLU A 178 12.84 3.12 -6.58
N PHE A 179 12.04 4.17 -6.59
CA PHE A 179 10.62 4.12 -6.88
C PHE A 179 10.31 5.00 -8.08
N THR A 180 9.83 4.41 -9.17
CA THR A 180 9.44 5.13 -10.37
C THR A 180 7.96 4.93 -10.69
N ASN A 181 7.22 6.01 -10.96
CA ASN A 181 5.84 5.91 -11.42
C ASN A 181 5.52 6.91 -12.54
N LYS A 182 4.66 6.51 -13.49
CA LYS A 182 4.19 7.38 -14.57
C LYS A 182 2.87 8.08 -14.27
N ASN A 183 1.84 7.35 -13.85
CA ASN A 183 0.46 7.81 -13.68
C ASN A 183 -0.16 7.18 -12.42
N GLY A 184 0.40 7.49 -11.27
CA GLY A 184 0.03 6.88 -10.00
C GLY A 184 0.66 7.60 -8.82
N SER A 185 0.21 7.24 -7.62
CA SER A 185 0.83 7.76 -6.39
C SER A 185 1.87 6.78 -5.86
N ILE A 186 2.89 7.35 -5.22
CA ILE A 186 3.90 6.60 -4.47
C ILE A 186 3.68 6.94 -3.00
N THR A 187 3.43 5.93 -2.17
CA THR A 187 3.22 6.06 -0.73
C THR A 187 4.25 5.22 0.00
N LEU A 188 5.08 5.87 0.83
CA LEU A 188 6.10 5.22 1.63
C LEU A 188 5.79 5.40 3.11
N TYR A 189 5.83 4.30 3.85
CA TYR A 189 5.75 4.28 5.31
C TYR A 189 7.13 4.00 5.87
N ILE A 190 7.66 4.95 6.63
CA ILE A 190 9.06 5.01 7.01
C ILE A 190 9.14 5.07 8.54
N PRO A 191 9.68 4.05 9.20
CA PRO A 191 9.97 4.13 10.63
C PRO A 191 10.90 5.30 10.97
N PRO A 192 10.62 6.06 12.04
CA PRO A 192 11.46 7.20 12.45
C PRO A 192 12.87 6.77 12.87
N SER A 193 13.03 5.48 13.23
CA SER A 193 14.31 4.88 13.56
C SER A 193 15.25 4.68 12.37
N LEU A 194 14.74 4.67 11.13
CA LEU A 194 15.56 4.35 9.96
C LEU A 194 16.54 5.48 9.60
N PRO A 195 17.81 5.17 9.32
CA PRO A 195 18.77 6.15 8.88
C PRO A 195 18.65 6.40 7.36
N TYR A 196 17.78 7.31 6.93
CA TYR A 196 17.49 7.49 5.51
C TYR A 196 17.99 8.81 4.91
N ASP A 197 18.23 8.75 3.60
CA ASP A 197 18.32 9.91 2.71
C ASP A 197 17.28 9.78 1.62
N ILE A 198 16.29 10.65 1.63
CA ILE A 198 15.21 10.67 0.63
C ILE A 198 15.46 11.79 -0.36
N SER A 199 15.44 11.46 -1.65
CA SER A 199 15.31 12.42 -2.75
C SER A 199 14.06 12.08 -3.55
N GLY A 200 13.18 13.06 -3.75
CA GLY A 200 11.90 12.82 -4.42
C GLY A 200 11.52 13.92 -5.40
N GLN A 201 11.00 13.55 -6.56
CA GLN A 201 10.41 14.50 -7.52
C GLN A 201 9.08 14.01 -8.08
N THR A 202 8.14 14.94 -8.28
CA THR A 202 6.95 14.71 -9.11
C THR A 202 6.79 15.83 -10.14
N ARG A 203 6.58 15.50 -11.42
CA ARG A 203 6.37 16.52 -12.47
C ARG A 203 5.00 17.20 -12.32
N ILE A 204 3.94 16.41 -12.11
CA ILE A 204 2.57 16.88 -11.91
C ILE A 204 1.98 16.16 -10.70
N GLY A 205 1.96 16.84 -9.56
CA GLY A 205 1.44 16.29 -8.31
C GLY A 205 1.84 17.14 -7.12
N SER A 206 1.48 16.65 -5.93
CA SER A 206 1.85 17.27 -4.66
C SER A 206 2.67 16.31 -3.80
N TYR A 207 3.42 16.89 -2.87
CA TYR A 207 4.06 16.16 -1.79
C TYR A 207 3.15 16.20 -0.57
N HIS A 208 2.94 15.06 0.06
CA HIS A 208 2.31 14.97 1.38
C HIS A 208 3.32 14.31 2.32
N ILE A 209 3.95 15.12 3.16
CA ILE A 209 5.05 14.69 4.02
C ILE A 209 4.56 14.78 5.47
N ASN A 210 4.48 13.63 6.11
CA ASN A 210 4.18 13.47 7.53
C ASN A 210 5.34 12.70 8.19
N LEU A 211 6.53 13.28 8.08
CA LEU A 211 7.74 12.88 8.79
C LEU A 211 8.11 14.00 9.78
N ASP A 212 8.84 13.67 10.84
CA ASP A 212 9.31 14.68 11.81
C ASP A 212 10.43 15.55 11.24
N GLN A 213 11.17 15.02 10.27
CA GLN A 213 12.35 15.65 9.70
C GLN A 213 11.94 16.79 8.77
N GLU A 214 12.63 17.92 8.90
CA GLU A 214 12.54 19.02 7.95
C GLU A 214 12.98 18.56 6.55
N TYR A 215 12.36 19.14 5.52
CA TYR A 215 12.71 18.87 4.14
C TYR A 215 13.14 20.15 3.42
N LYS A 216 14.11 20.02 2.52
CA LYS A 216 14.50 21.08 1.59
C LYS A 216 13.81 20.86 0.26
N LYS A 217 13.47 21.95 -0.43
CA LYS A 217 12.94 21.90 -1.80
C LYS A 217 13.80 22.74 -2.72
N GLU A 218 14.47 22.10 -3.67
CA GLU A 218 15.39 22.72 -4.63
C GLU A 218 15.16 22.09 -6.00
N ASP A 219 15.10 22.91 -7.06
CA ASP A 219 14.89 22.46 -8.45
C ASP A 219 13.73 21.47 -8.65
N GLY A 220 12.63 21.68 -7.91
CA GLY A 220 11.44 20.83 -7.98
C GLY A 220 11.57 19.47 -7.26
N LYS A 221 12.74 19.16 -6.68
CA LYS A 221 12.99 17.99 -5.85
C LYS A 221 12.83 18.31 -4.37
N ILE A 222 12.45 17.32 -3.59
CA ILE A 222 12.53 17.33 -2.13
C ILE A 222 13.73 16.51 -1.66
N TYR A 223 14.35 16.95 -0.57
CA TYR A 223 15.43 16.24 0.11
C TYR A 223 15.13 16.16 1.60
N ILE A 224 15.22 14.96 2.17
CA ILE A 224 14.99 14.68 3.59
C ILE A 224 16.12 13.80 4.09
N HIS A 225 16.76 14.21 5.18
CA HIS A 225 17.87 13.50 5.79
C HIS A 225 17.50 13.06 7.20
N ASN A 226 17.85 11.83 7.57
CA ASN A 226 17.71 11.30 8.92
C ASN A 226 18.94 10.47 9.31
N LYS A 227 19.48 10.76 10.50
CA LYS A 227 20.64 10.06 11.09
C LYS A 227 21.84 10.02 10.13
N ASP A 228 22.45 8.86 9.91
CA ASP A 228 23.62 8.71 9.02
C ASP A 228 23.26 8.43 7.55
N GLY A 229 21.96 8.37 7.22
CA GLY A 229 21.48 8.29 5.84
C GLY A 229 21.89 7.01 5.08
N LYS A 230 22.18 5.90 5.75
CA LYS A 230 22.59 4.63 5.11
C LYS A 230 21.54 3.99 4.20
N VAL A 231 20.27 4.34 4.37
CA VAL A 231 19.14 3.92 3.54
C VAL A 231 18.87 4.99 2.49
N LYS A 232 19.37 4.81 1.27
CA LYS A 232 19.16 5.75 0.16
C LYS A 232 17.83 5.48 -0.52
N ILE A 233 16.95 6.48 -0.57
CA ILE A 233 15.62 6.40 -1.15
C ILE A 233 15.50 7.45 -2.26
N ARG A 234 15.25 6.99 -3.48
CA ARG A 234 15.02 7.83 -4.65
C ARG A 234 13.62 7.62 -5.19
N ILE A 235 12.91 8.71 -5.42
CA ILE A 235 11.52 8.70 -5.89
C ILE A 235 11.42 9.57 -7.13
N ASP A 236 11.00 8.99 -8.25
CA ASP A 236 10.70 9.69 -9.48
C ASP A 236 9.25 9.42 -9.89
N ASN A 237 8.42 10.45 -9.81
CA ASN A 237 7.05 10.38 -10.26
C ASN A 237 6.79 11.38 -11.40
N ASN A 238 5.92 11.01 -12.32
CA ASN A 238 5.53 11.90 -13.41
C ASN A 238 4.16 12.53 -13.16
N ILE A 239 3.13 11.73 -12.87
CA ILE A 239 1.77 12.21 -12.59
C ILE A 239 1.26 11.48 -11.35
N GLY A 240 0.99 12.25 -10.30
CA GLY A 240 0.47 11.77 -9.02
C GLY A 240 1.26 12.30 -7.83
N GLY A 241 0.69 12.11 -6.63
CA GLY A 241 1.32 12.56 -5.39
C GLY A 241 2.42 11.62 -4.89
N ILE A 242 3.39 12.19 -4.20
CA ILE A 242 4.35 11.45 -3.37
C ILE A 242 3.92 11.65 -1.92
N LYS A 243 3.67 10.55 -1.21
CA LYS A 243 3.23 10.55 0.18
C LYS A 243 4.28 9.85 1.03
N LEU A 244 4.75 10.52 2.07
CA LEU A 244 5.73 10.00 3.02
C LEU A 244 5.12 10.07 4.40
N PHE A 245 4.99 8.93 5.07
CA PHE A 245 4.37 8.83 6.37
C PHE A 245 5.31 8.16 7.37
N SER A 246 5.36 8.70 8.59
CA SER A 246 5.99 8.00 9.70
C SER A 246 5.11 6.84 10.18
N THR A 247 5.70 5.70 10.55
CA THR A 247 4.92 4.52 10.98
C THR A 247 4.35 4.64 12.40
N ASP A 248 4.89 5.52 13.22
CA ASP A 248 4.50 5.75 14.63
C ASP A 248 3.46 6.86 14.80
N LYS A 249 3.26 7.68 13.77
CA LYS A 249 2.20 8.67 13.75
C LYS A 249 0.93 8.02 13.20
N PRO A 250 -0.22 8.17 13.87
CA PRO A 250 -1.47 7.87 13.20
C PRO A 250 -1.51 8.71 11.93
N GLU A 251 -1.71 8.05 10.79
CA GLU A 251 -2.14 8.74 9.59
C GLU A 251 -3.28 9.66 10.02
N GLY A 252 -3.28 10.93 9.62
CA GLY A 252 -4.50 11.73 9.74
C GLY A 252 -5.63 10.87 9.17
N ILE A 253 -6.61 10.54 10.02
CA ILE A 253 -7.54 9.40 9.88
C ILE A 253 -7.88 9.12 8.41
N ASP A 254 -7.29 8.06 7.83
CA ASP A 254 -7.60 7.64 6.47
C ASP A 254 -8.91 6.83 6.49
N VAL A 255 -10.00 7.48 6.08
CA VAL A 255 -11.36 6.89 6.01
C VAL A 255 -11.40 5.66 5.09
N LYS A 256 -10.35 5.37 4.30
CA LYS A 256 -10.23 4.13 3.53
C LYS A 256 -9.79 2.91 4.35
N VAL A 257 -9.19 3.12 5.52
CA VAL A 257 -8.97 2.04 6.50
C VAL A 257 -10.32 1.58 7.04
N ILE A 258 -11.26 2.52 7.25
CA ILE A 258 -12.62 2.19 7.64
C ILE A 258 -13.24 1.29 6.58
N SER A 259 -13.20 1.64 5.29
CA SER A 259 -13.80 0.82 4.21
C SER A 259 -13.20 -0.58 4.03
N ALA A 260 -11.94 -0.80 4.43
CA ALA A 260 -11.28 -2.11 4.37
C ALA A 260 -11.78 -3.11 5.45
N TYR A 261 -12.49 -2.64 6.48
CA TYR A 261 -13.08 -3.50 7.52
C TYR A 261 -14.54 -3.93 7.23
N TRP A 262 -15.15 -3.50 6.12
CA TRP A 262 -16.59 -3.73 5.85
C TRP A 262 -16.92 -5.03 5.13
N ASP A 263 -15.93 -5.83 4.73
CA ASP A 263 -16.15 -7.06 3.95
C ASP A 263 -16.27 -8.34 4.80
N LYS A 264 -16.75 -8.24 6.04
CA LYS A 264 -17.15 -9.41 6.85
C LYS A 264 -18.46 -9.17 7.57
N THR A 265 -19.52 -9.75 7.02
CA THR A 265 -20.89 -9.73 7.52
C THR A 265 -21.07 -10.49 8.86
N GLU A 266 -22.18 -10.19 9.55
CA GLU A 266 -22.78 -10.88 10.72
C GLU A 266 -22.27 -10.64 12.15
N LYS A 267 -21.30 -9.76 12.39
CA LYS A 267 -20.93 -9.28 13.75
C LYS A 267 -21.24 -7.80 13.99
N ILE A 268 -22.34 -7.32 13.42
CA ILE A 268 -22.60 -5.88 13.23
C ILE A 268 -23.05 -5.16 14.51
N GLY A 269 -23.49 -5.85 15.58
CA GLY A 269 -23.98 -5.19 16.79
C GLY A 269 -22.90 -4.70 17.76
N GLU A 270 -21.92 -5.55 18.10
CA GLU A 270 -20.94 -5.27 19.16
C GLU A 270 -19.75 -4.45 18.63
N THR A 271 -19.28 -4.75 17.41
CA THR A 271 -18.14 -4.06 16.80
C THR A 271 -18.47 -2.61 16.41
N ILE A 272 -19.72 -2.33 16.01
CA ILE A 272 -20.17 -0.94 15.80
C ILE A 272 -20.21 -0.20 17.14
N LYS A 273 -20.63 -0.85 18.21
CA LYS A 273 -20.67 -0.25 19.55
C LYS A 273 -19.28 0.07 20.08
N GLU A 274 -18.31 -0.83 19.92
CA GLU A 274 -16.91 -0.60 20.29
C GLU A 274 -16.25 0.48 19.43
N SER A 275 -16.55 0.51 18.13
CA SER A 275 -16.03 1.55 17.22
C SER A 275 -16.63 2.93 17.53
N MET A 276 -17.91 2.97 17.94
CA MET A 276 -18.55 4.20 18.41
C MET A 276 -18.02 4.65 19.77
N LEU A 277 -17.71 3.74 20.68
CA LEU A 277 -17.09 4.07 21.97
C LEU A 277 -15.69 4.67 21.79
N ARG A 278 -14.89 4.13 20.86
CA ARG A 278 -13.59 4.71 20.50
C ARG A 278 -13.73 6.07 19.84
N LEU A 279 -14.69 6.22 18.93
CA LEU A 279 -14.97 7.51 18.31
C LEU A 279 -15.43 8.55 19.35
N GLU A 280 -16.25 8.15 20.32
CA GLU A 280 -16.68 9.00 21.45
C GLU A 280 -15.50 9.43 22.34
N GLU A 281 -14.54 8.53 22.57
CA GLU A 281 -13.32 8.80 23.32
C GLU A 281 -12.39 9.76 22.59
N ASP A 282 -12.20 9.58 21.28
CA ASP A 282 -11.43 10.49 20.42
C ASP A 282 -12.08 11.88 20.33
N ILE A 283 -13.41 11.93 20.26
CA ILE A 283 -14.22 13.16 20.28
C ILE A 283 -14.11 13.85 21.66
N LYS A 284 -14.11 13.09 22.76
CA LYS A 284 -13.92 13.62 24.11
C LYS A 284 -12.53 14.22 24.29
N ASN A 285 -11.49 13.56 23.79
CA ASN A 285 -10.12 14.07 23.82
C ASN A 285 -9.93 15.32 22.95
N MET A 286 -10.72 15.45 21.88
CA MET A 286 -10.77 16.69 21.07
C MET A 286 -11.53 17.82 21.79
N SER A 287 -12.57 17.50 22.56
CA SER A 287 -13.42 18.49 23.25
C SER A 287 -12.66 19.38 24.24
N GLU A 288 -11.58 18.86 24.82
CA GLU A 288 -10.70 19.58 25.74
C GLU A 288 -9.93 20.72 25.05
N ARG A 289 -9.98 20.80 23.70
CA ARG A 289 -9.22 21.76 22.89
C ARG A 289 -10.07 22.86 22.24
N PHE A 290 -11.40 22.85 22.41
CA PHE A 290 -12.32 23.82 21.79
C PHE A 290 -13.13 24.63 22.82
N LYS A 291 -13.58 25.84 22.46
CA LYS A 291 -14.44 26.69 23.31
C LYS A 291 -15.90 26.19 23.33
N ASP A 292 -16.59 26.39 24.46
CA ASP A 292 -17.88 25.77 24.78
C ASP A 292 -19.01 26.01 23.76
N GLU A 293 -19.11 27.20 23.15
CA GLU A 293 -20.21 27.53 22.23
C GLU A 293 -20.13 26.79 20.88
N GLU A 294 -18.93 26.65 20.30
CA GLU A 294 -18.73 25.90 19.04
C GLU A 294 -18.87 24.39 19.30
N TRP A 295 -18.46 23.93 20.48
CA TRP A 295 -18.61 22.54 20.90
C TRP A 295 -20.07 22.11 21.11
N ASN A 296 -20.95 23.02 21.56
CA ASN A 296 -22.37 22.72 21.76
C ASN A 296 -23.13 22.53 20.45
N GLN A 297 -22.78 23.27 19.38
CA GLN A 297 -23.36 23.04 18.05
C GLN A 297 -22.91 21.70 17.45
N ILE A 298 -21.65 21.34 17.66
CA ILE A 298 -21.07 20.06 17.23
C ILE A 298 -21.70 18.89 18.00
N LYS A 299 -21.93 19.05 19.31
CA LYS A 299 -22.65 18.06 20.15
C LYS A 299 -24.05 17.77 19.64
N GLU A 300 -24.82 18.79 19.29
CA GLU A 300 -26.19 18.60 18.78
C GLU A 300 -26.19 17.90 17.40
N GLN A 301 -25.24 18.21 16.53
CA GLN A 301 -25.09 17.50 15.24
C GLN A 301 -24.67 16.04 15.42
N ILE A 302 -23.80 15.74 16.39
CA ILE A 302 -23.41 14.37 16.74
C ILE A 302 -24.59 13.59 17.33
N LYS A 303 -25.43 14.24 18.15
CA LYS A 303 -26.61 13.64 18.79
C LYS A 303 -27.70 13.30 17.78
N ASP A 304 -28.06 14.24 16.91
CA ASP A 304 -29.04 14.03 15.84
C ASP A 304 -28.58 12.92 14.88
N MET A 305 -27.27 12.83 14.65
CA MET A 305 -26.66 11.78 13.84
C MET A 305 -26.64 10.41 14.52
N LYS A 306 -26.44 10.33 15.85
CA LYS A 306 -26.58 9.08 16.61
C LYS A 306 -28.01 8.53 16.53
N GLU A 307 -29.02 9.40 16.68
CA GLU A 307 -30.42 9.00 16.54
C GLU A 307 -30.71 8.48 15.12
N ASN A 308 -30.16 9.11 14.09
CA ASN A 308 -30.33 8.67 12.71
C ASN A 308 -29.67 7.31 12.42
N ILE A 309 -28.49 7.03 12.98
CA ILE A 309 -27.81 5.73 12.82
C ILE A 309 -28.57 4.63 13.57
N VAL A 310 -29.03 4.90 14.80
CA VAL A 310 -29.82 3.96 15.60
C VAL A 310 -31.15 3.63 14.91
N ASN A 311 -31.86 4.64 14.41
CA ASN A 311 -33.11 4.48 13.66
C ASN A 311 -32.89 3.73 12.34
N PHE A 312 -31.74 3.93 11.69
CA PHE A 312 -31.37 3.24 10.45
C PHE A 312 -31.06 1.75 10.67
N VAL A 313 -30.33 1.41 11.74
CA VAL A 313 -30.04 0.02 12.14
C VAL A 313 -31.33 -0.71 12.54
N HIS A 314 -32.29 -0.02 13.16
CA HIS A 314 -33.59 -0.61 13.51
C HIS A 314 -34.56 -0.76 12.34
N SER A 315 -34.47 0.07 11.30
CA SER A 315 -35.43 0.08 10.19
C SER A 315 -35.01 -0.72 8.94
N SER A 316 -33.74 -1.12 8.80
CA SER A 316 -33.19 -1.56 7.51
C SER A 316 -32.81 -3.05 7.45
N LYS A 317 -33.78 -3.95 7.29
CA LYS A 317 -33.55 -5.33 6.82
C LYS A 317 -33.30 -5.42 5.30
N GLY A 318 -32.30 -4.70 4.77
CA GLY A 318 -31.70 -5.06 3.47
C GLY A 318 -31.70 -4.06 2.30
N LYS A 319 -31.77 -2.74 2.51
CA LYS A 319 -31.45 -1.75 1.43
C LYS A 319 -30.71 -0.54 2.00
N VAL A 320 -29.38 -0.63 2.06
CA VAL A 320 -28.53 0.26 2.89
C VAL A 320 -27.66 1.25 2.09
N ASN A 321 -27.51 1.07 0.77
CA ASN A 321 -26.34 1.63 0.06
C ASN A 321 -26.43 3.07 -0.49
N LEU A 322 -27.51 3.84 -0.26
CA LEU A 322 -27.67 5.14 -0.95
C LEU A 322 -27.88 6.35 -0.02
N LYS A 323 -28.02 6.13 1.29
CA LYS A 323 -28.22 7.23 2.27
C LYS A 323 -27.06 7.41 3.25
N LEU A 324 -26.25 6.38 3.47
CA LEU A 324 -25.07 6.44 4.35
C LEU A 324 -23.94 7.24 3.73
N ASP A 325 -23.75 7.16 2.41
CA ASP A 325 -22.72 7.92 1.70
C ASP A 325 -22.84 9.42 1.95
N LYS A 326 -24.06 9.96 1.92
CA LYS A 326 -24.32 11.39 2.20
C LYS A 326 -24.03 11.80 3.65
N VAL A 327 -24.12 10.85 4.58
CA VAL A 327 -23.79 11.09 5.99
C VAL A 327 -22.27 11.07 6.14
N PHE A 328 -21.57 10.13 5.50
CA PHE A 328 -20.12 10.05 5.51
C PHE A 328 -19.42 11.18 4.75
N ASP A 329 -20.00 11.68 3.66
CA ASP A 329 -19.52 12.87 2.95
C ASP A 329 -19.55 14.10 3.88
N LYS A 330 -20.65 14.28 4.64
CA LYS A 330 -20.75 15.35 5.64
C LYS A 330 -19.73 15.21 6.78
N PHE A 331 -19.41 13.98 7.19
CA PHE A 331 -18.33 13.74 8.15
C PHE A 331 -16.97 14.18 7.60
N GLY A 332 -16.66 13.80 6.36
CA GLY A 332 -15.41 14.19 5.69
C GLY A 332 -15.24 15.70 5.62
N ASP A 333 -16.28 16.41 5.18
CA ASP A 333 -16.27 17.87 5.07
C ASP A 333 -16.09 18.56 6.43
N MET A 334 -16.73 18.04 7.48
CA MET A 334 -16.67 18.58 8.83
C MET A 334 -15.27 18.39 9.46
N PHE A 335 -14.65 17.22 9.32
CA PHE A 335 -13.30 16.97 9.83
C PHE A 335 -12.24 17.78 9.08
N GLN A 336 -12.40 17.94 7.78
CA GLN A 336 -11.53 18.78 6.97
C GLN A 336 -11.64 20.26 7.39
N TYR A 337 -12.86 20.75 7.60
CA TYR A 337 -13.11 22.11 8.10
C TYR A 337 -12.50 22.35 9.48
N MET A 338 -12.61 21.39 10.40
CA MET A 338 -12.03 21.48 11.74
C MET A 338 -10.49 21.43 11.73
N GLY A 339 -9.90 20.57 10.90
CA GLY A 339 -8.44 20.49 10.72
C GLY A 339 -7.84 21.79 10.17
N ASP A 340 -8.53 22.40 9.21
CA ASP A 340 -8.12 23.69 8.64
C ASP A 340 -8.29 24.86 9.61
N LYS A 341 -9.33 24.83 10.46
CA LYS A 341 -9.53 25.83 11.52
C LYS A 341 -8.48 25.71 12.63
N SER A 342 -8.17 24.49 13.10
CA SER A 342 -7.15 24.27 14.13
C SER A 342 -5.79 24.83 13.72
N LYS A 343 -5.36 24.56 12.48
CA LYS A 343 -4.10 25.08 11.92
C LYS A 343 -4.10 26.61 11.80
N LYS A 344 -5.24 27.20 11.41
CA LYS A 344 -5.38 28.67 11.37
C LYS A 344 -5.30 29.29 12.77
N GLN A 345 -5.88 28.66 13.78
CA GLN A 345 -5.92 29.18 15.14
C GLN A 345 -4.53 29.11 15.80
N GLU A 346 -3.81 28.00 15.58
CA GLU A 346 -2.42 27.81 16.01
C GLU A 346 -1.47 28.81 15.33
N ASN A 347 -1.64 29.07 14.02
CA ASN A 347 -0.86 30.09 13.30
C ASN A 347 -1.16 31.52 13.78
N ILE A 348 -2.40 31.84 14.17
CA ILE A 348 -2.75 33.14 14.74
C ILE A 348 -2.11 33.33 16.12
N GLU A 349 -2.06 32.28 16.93
CA GLU A 349 -1.47 32.32 18.27
C GLU A 349 0.06 32.39 18.22
N LEU A 350 0.69 31.68 17.28
CA LEU A 350 2.13 31.79 16.99
C LEU A 350 2.49 33.19 16.49
N LYS A 351 1.70 33.77 15.58
CA LYS A 351 1.92 35.16 15.11
C LYS A 351 1.79 36.18 16.24
N LYS A 352 0.83 36.00 17.16
CA LYS A 352 0.72 36.85 18.36
C LYS A 352 1.92 36.73 19.30
N LYS A 353 2.43 35.51 19.53
CA LYS A 353 3.64 35.30 20.35
C LYS A 353 4.87 35.95 19.75
N VAL A 354 5.05 35.86 18.43
CA VAL A 354 6.19 36.51 17.75
C VAL A 354 6.09 38.04 17.86
N LEU A 355 4.89 38.61 17.71
CA LEU A 355 4.67 40.05 17.88
C LEU A 355 4.90 40.53 19.32
N ASP A 356 4.45 39.76 20.32
CA ASP A 356 4.68 40.06 21.75
C ASP A 356 6.16 39.95 22.13
N MET A 357 6.91 39.00 21.54
CA MET A 357 8.36 38.91 21.72
C MET A 357 9.11 40.10 21.11
N LEU A 358 8.63 40.62 19.98
CA LEU A 358 9.18 41.83 19.35
C LEU A 358 8.89 43.08 20.18
N GLU A 359 7.65 43.24 20.66
CA GLU A 359 7.21 44.39 21.47
C GLU A 359 7.95 44.47 22.81
N ASN A 360 8.23 43.32 23.42
CA ASN A 360 9.02 43.24 24.66
C ASN A 360 10.54 43.27 24.44
N GLY A 361 11.01 43.50 23.21
CA GLY A 361 12.44 43.60 22.87
C GLY A 361 13.23 42.30 23.04
N LYS A 362 12.55 41.15 23.11
CA LYS A 362 13.19 39.83 23.26
C LYS A 362 13.78 39.31 21.95
N ILE A 363 13.31 39.84 20.82
CA ILE A 363 13.81 39.55 19.47
C ILE A 363 13.88 40.85 18.68
N THR A 364 14.78 40.89 17.70
CA THR A 364 14.92 42.02 16.78
C THR A 364 13.84 42.01 15.70
N ALA A 365 13.61 43.15 15.05
CA ALA A 365 12.63 43.26 13.95
C ALA A 365 12.94 42.32 12.78
N GLU A 366 14.22 42.10 12.47
CA GLU A 366 14.66 41.15 11.43
C GLU A 366 14.41 39.69 11.83
N GLU A 367 14.58 39.33 13.11
CA GLU A 367 14.28 38.00 13.62
C GLU A 367 12.77 37.73 13.67
N ALA A 368 11.98 38.72 14.08
CA ALA A 368 10.52 38.64 14.06
C ALA A 368 9.99 38.49 12.64
N GLU A 369 10.53 39.22 11.67
CA GLU A 369 10.15 39.10 10.26
C GLU A 369 10.49 37.70 9.71
N ARG A 370 11.66 37.16 10.05
CA ARG A 370 12.08 35.83 9.65
C ARG A 370 11.18 34.73 10.24
N LEU A 371 10.78 34.87 11.50
CA LEU A 371 9.86 33.95 12.18
C LEU A 371 8.43 34.04 11.63
N LEU A 372 7.92 35.24 11.36
CA LEU A 372 6.59 35.44 10.77
C LEU A 372 6.49 34.95 9.32
N ARG A 373 7.59 34.98 8.55
CA ARG A 373 7.65 34.40 7.20
C ARG A 373 7.68 32.87 7.20
N SER A 374 8.09 32.25 8.31
CA SER A 374 8.09 30.79 8.48
C SER A 374 6.77 30.21 9.01
N ILE A 375 5.80 31.06 9.41
CA ILE A 375 4.46 30.69 9.91
C ILE A 375 3.38 31.04 8.87
#